data_AF-A0A973M7T9-F1
#
_entry.id   AF-A0A973M7T9-F1
#
_cell.length_a   1.000
_cell.length_b   1.000
_cell.length_c   1.000
_cell.angle_alpha   90.00
_cell.angle_beta   90.00
_cell.angle_gamma   90.00
#
_symmetry.space_group_name_H-M   'P 1'
#
loop_
_entity.id
_entity.type
_entity.pdbx_description
1 polymer ?
#
loop_
_entity_poly.entity_id
_entity_poly.type
_entity_poly.pdbx_seq_one_letter_code
_entity_poly.pdbx_strand_id
1 'polypeptide(L)' 'SENAVKVANEAVQALGGAGYTKDWPVERYYRDAKLLDIGAGTNEIRRMLIGREVIGV' A
#
# COMPACT_ATOMS: atom_id res chain seq x y z
N SER A 1 4.47 4.09 -1.54
CA SER A 1 3.18 3.54 -1.10
C SER A 1 3.32 2.16 -0.49
N GLU A 2 4.22 1.31 -1.02
CA GLU A 2 4.44 -0.08 -0.57
C GLU A 2 4.65 -0.25 0.94
N ASN A 3 5.47 0.59 1.59
CA ASN A 3 5.68 0.51 3.04
C ASN A 3 4.41 0.79 3.85
N ALA A 4 3.54 1.70 3.41
CA ALA A 4 2.28 1.99 4.10
C ALA A 4 1.34 0.78 4.05
N VAL A 5 1.27 0.10 2.90
CA VAL A 5 0.50 -1.14 2.75
C VAL A 5 1.06 -2.23 3.65
N LYS A 6 2.38 -2.40 3.70
CA LYS A 6 3.04 -3.39 4.56
C LYS A 6 2.70 -3.17 6.04
N VAL A 7 2.91 -1.95 6.55
CA VAL A 7 2.66 -1.63 7.96
C VAL A 7 1.17 -1.74 8.30
N ALA A 8 0.28 -1.27 7.44
CA ALA A 8 -1.16 -1.41 7.67
C ALA A 8 -1.60 -2.88 7.68
N ASN A 9 -1.00 -3.72 6.82
CA ASN A 9 -1.27 -5.16 6.82
C ASN A 9 -0.75 -5.86 8.09
N GLU A 10 0.45 -5.50 8.55
CA GLU A 10 0.99 -5.98 9.83
C GLU A 10 0.09 -5.57 11.01
N ALA A 11 -0.49 -4.37 10.98
CA ALA A 11 -1.44 -3.91 12.00
C ALA A 11 -2.76 -4.70 11.99
N VAL A 12 -3.30 -5.00 10.80
CA VAL A 12 -4.46 -5.90 10.65
C VAL A 12 -4.13 -7.28 11.22
N GLN A 13 -2.98 -7.83 10.87
CA GLN A 13 -2.55 -9.15 11.35
C GLN A 13 -2.34 -9.21 12.87
N ALA A 14 -1.78 -8.14 13.46
CA ALA A 14 -1.56 -8.05 14.91
C ALA A 14 -2.88 -8.04 15.71
N LEU A 15 -3.96 -7.49 15.15
CA LEU A 15 -5.30 -7.49 15.75
C LEU A 15 -6.10 -8.76 15.43
N GLY A 16 -5.56 -9.69 14.65
CA GLY A 16 -6.23 -10.93 14.26
C GLY A 16 -7.57 -10.67 13.58
N GLY A 17 -8.60 -11.47 13.90
CA GLY A 17 -9.93 -11.33 13.30
C GLY A 17 -10.57 -9.96 13.53
N ALA A 18 -10.28 -9.32 14.67
CA ALA A 18 -10.79 -7.97 14.98
C ALA A 18 -10.18 -6.91 14.04
N GLY A 19 -8.95 -7.12 13.56
CA GLY A 19 -8.30 -6.24 12.59
C GLY A 19 -8.99 -6.18 11.23
N TYR A 20 -9.91 -7.10 10.93
CA TYR A 20 -10.72 -7.10 9.71
C TYR A 20 -12.11 -6.48 9.89
N THR A 21 -12.52 -6.15 11.12
CA THR A 21 -13.84 -5.55 11.38
C THR A 21 -13.75 -4.02 11.35
N LYS A 22 -14.89 -3.36 11.11
CA LYS A 22 -14.99 -1.90 11.11
C LYS A 22 -14.93 -1.28 12.50
N ASP A 23 -14.87 -2.10 13.55
CA ASP A 23 -14.70 -1.65 14.93
C ASP A 23 -13.28 -1.11 15.17
N TRP A 24 -12.32 -1.53 14.33
CA TRP A 24 -10.94 -1.07 14.36
C TRP A 24 -10.57 -0.35 13.06
N PRO A 25 -9.89 0.81 13.13
CA PRO A 25 -9.63 1.62 11.94
C PRO A 25 -8.56 1.03 11.00
N VAL A 26 -7.84 0.00 11.44
CA VAL A 26 -6.70 -0.58 10.69
C VAL A 26 -7.11 -1.18 9.34
N GLU A 27 -8.31 -1.74 9.24
CA GLU A 27 -8.83 -2.29 7.98
C GLU A 27 -8.98 -1.18 6.92
N ARG A 28 -9.46 -0.02 7.35
CA ARG A 28 -9.62 1.15 6.49
C ARG A 28 -8.25 1.67 6.07
N TYR A 29 -7.30 1.75 7.00
CA TYR A 29 -5.94 2.19 6.66
C TYR A 29 -5.28 1.26 5.64
N TYR A 30 -5.49 -0.05 5.73
CA TYR A 30 -4.99 -0.99 4.74
C TYR A 30 -5.62 -0.75 3.36
N ARG A 31 -6.95 -0.57 3.29
CA ARG A 31 -7.65 -0.25 2.03
C ARG A 31 -7.19 1.08 1.42
N ASP A 32 -7.13 2.13 2.23
CA ASP A 32 -6.72 3.47 1.81
C ASP A 32 -5.25 3.45 1.33
N ALA A 33 -4.37 2.77 2.07
CA ALA A 33 -2.97 2.60 1.66
C ALA A 33 -2.85 1.82 0.34
N LYS A 34 -3.66 0.77 0.15
CA LYS A 34 -3.62 -0.03 -1.08
C LYS A 34 -4.08 0.77 -2.30
N LEU A 35 -5.03 1.68 -2.12
CA LEU A 35 -5.44 2.59 -3.20
C LEU A 35 -4.25 3.42 -3.71
N LEU A 36 -3.31 3.82 -2.85
CA LEU A 36 -2.13 4.60 -3.24
C LEU A 36 -1.05 3.82 -4.01
N ASP A 37 -1.15 2.48 -4.05
CA ASP A 37 -0.32 1.65 -4.94
C ASP A 37 -0.82 1.67 -6.38
N ILE A 38 -2.08 2.05 -6.61
CA ILE A 38 -2.78 1.91 -7.89
C ILE A 38 -3.18 3.28 -8.43
N GLY A 39 -3.79 4.10 -7.57
CA GLY A 39 -4.24 5.45 -7.85
C GLY A 39 -3.08 6.39 -8.16
N ALA A 40 -3.34 7.36 -9.04
CA ALA A 40 -2.36 8.33 -9.52
C ALA A 40 -1.09 7.73 -10.16
N GLY A 41 -1.18 6.50 -10.66
CA GLY A 41 -0.08 5.78 -11.31
C GLY A 41 0.47 4.67 -10.43
N THR A 42 0.43 3.46 -10.97
CA THR A 42 0.82 2.26 -10.22
C THR A 42 2.30 2.27 -9.84
N ASN A 43 2.66 1.51 -8.80
CA ASN A 43 4.06 1.36 -8.39
C ASN A 43 4.94 0.80 -9.54
N GLU A 44 4.40 -0.05 -10.41
CA GLU A 44 5.11 -0.58 -11.58
C GLU A 44 5.43 0.52 -12.59
N ILE A 45 4.45 1.36 -12.93
CA ILE A 45 4.68 2.50 -13.84
C ILE A 45 5.70 3.46 -13.24
N ARG A 46 5.62 3.73 -11.95
CA ARG A 46 6.57 4.61 -11.26
C ARG A 46 7.99 4.03 -11.28
N ARG A 47 8.14 2.73 -11.02
CA ARG A 47 9.43 2.02 -11.12
C ARG A 47 9.97 2.02 -12.55
N MET A 48 9.11 1.84 -13.55
CA MET A 48 9.49 1.94 -14.97
C MET A 48 9.99 3.35 -15.32
N LEU A 49 9.28 4.40 -14.91
CA LEU A 49 9.69 5.79 -15.14
C LEU A 49 11.04 6.11 -14.48
N ILE A 50 11.23 5.68 -13.22
CA ILE A 50 12.52 5.83 -12.53
C ILE A 50 13.61 5.04 -13.26
N GLY A 51 13.35 3.79 -13.64
CA GLY A 51 14.31 2.95 -14.37
C GLY A 51 14.72 3.57 -15.70
N ARG A 52 13.76 4.15 -16.43
CA ARG A 52 14.02 4.90 -17.66
C ARG A 52 14.92 6.11 -17.42
N GLU A 53 14.64 6.90 -16.39
CA GLU A 53 15.43 8.09 -16.04
C GLU A 53 16.85 7.73 -15.58
N VAL A 54 16.99 6.65 -14.80
CA VAL A 54 18.28 6.20 -14.26
C VAL A 54 19.16 5.55 -15.33
N ILE A 55 18.58 4.81 -16.27
CA ILE A 55 19.31 4.05 -17.29
C ILE A 55 19.46 4.84 -18.60
N GLY A 56 18.64 5.88 -18.82
CA GLY A 56 18.82 6.84 -19.91
C GLY A 56 18.46 6.34 -21.31
N VAL A 57 17.40 5.52 -21.43
CA VAL A 57 16.85 5.05 -22.73
C VAL A 57 15.53 5.73 -23.08
#